data_AF-A0A0S9Q1N2-F1
#
_entry.id   AF-A0A0S9Q1N2-F1
#
_cell.length_a   1.000
_cell.length_b   1.000
_cell.length_c   1.000
_cell.angle_alpha   90.00
_cell.angle_beta   90.00
_cell.angle_gamma   90.00
#
_symmetry.space_group_name_H-M   'P 1'
#
loop_
_entity.id
_entity.type
_entity.pdbx_description
1 polymer ?
#
loop_
_entity_poly.entity_id
_entity_poly.type
_entity_poly.pdbx_seq_one_letter_code
_entity_poly.pdbx_strand_id
1 'polypeptide(L)'
;MLPRLTLAVCAATLLLGGCAEEIPPPDADQPPPAAVETVVAGGVPEPAVLALPYVPADAARLEVTDFARVAVQLGVEDPTSQDPAADRAAFERRTTAETAALTDGTLLPVDEQLVQRFGFGQADVTWEAHVFAEDGTETGFVLGIDRVVDPEALTRAVEAGLGPLAGASVVAEDSVIVQGLDASGGSYADDPAVVALVGAPAISTYLARGCLDPDGADVSGLDDLQVWAMSFQGGLATATLGPDRADLFDRLEVAEASTSFARSFTDGVADPSTGRIGFRLSDPPAAADLVASRDVPVAYCD
;
A
#
# COMPACT_ATOMS: atom_id res chain seq x y z
N MET A 1 46.13 80.30 -1.00
CA MET A 1 44.70 80.63 -0.85
C MET A 1 43.92 79.68 -1.75
N LEU A 2 43.29 78.66 -1.16
CA LEU A 2 42.44 77.70 -1.88
C LEU A 2 41.16 78.38 -2.37
N PRO A 3 40.67 77.99 -3.56
CA PRO A 3 39.25 78.01 -3.83
C PRO A 3 38.71 76.64 -4.31
N ARG A 4 37.52 76.35 -3.77
CA ARG A 4 36.31 75.85 -4.46
C ARG A 4 36.28 74.43 -5.06
N LEU A 5 35.54 73.60 -4.34
CA LEU A 5 34.50 72.65 -4.80
C LEU A 5 34.14 72.69 -6.31
N THR A 6 34.19 71.52 -6.97
CA THR A 6 33.03 70.94 -7.69
C THR A 6 33.22 69.46 -8.03
N LEU A 7 32.17 68.67 -7.74
CA LEU A 7 31.65 67.43 -8.32
C LEU A 7 32.59 66.34 -8.91
N ALA A 8 32.40 65.11 -8.41
CA ALA A 8 32.35 63.91 -9.26
C ALA A 8 31.37 62.89 -8.66
N VAL A 9 30.19 62.78 -9.27
CA VAL A 9 29.25 61.65 -9.11
C VAL A 9 29.75 60.54 -10.03
N CYS A 10 30.12 59.39 -9.47
CA CYS A 10 30.29 58.16 -10.24
C CYS A 10 29.33 57.09 -9.70
N ALA A 11 28.35 56.76 -10.55
CA ALA A 11 27.37 55.72 -10.36
C ALA A 11 28.05 54.34 -10.33
N ALA A 12 27.79 53.56 -9.28
CA ALA A 12 28.14 52.15 -9.23
C ALA A 12 26.95 51.32 -9.74
N THR A 13 26.93 51.05 -11.04
CA THR A 13 26.09 50.00 -11.64
C THR A 13 26.67 48.64 -11.29
N LEU A 14 26.06 47.98 -10.30
CA LEU A 14 26.25 46.56 -10.00
C LEU A 14 25.62 45.73 -11.14
N LEU A 15 26.47 45.24 -12.05
CA LEU A 15 26.11 44.20 -12.99
C LEU A 15 26.08 42.85 -12.25
N LEU A 16 24.88 42.36 -11.95
CA LEU A 16 24.64 40.96 -11.60
C LEU A 16 24.78 40.13 -12.89
N GLY A 17 26.01 39.72 -13.21
CA GLY A 17 26.26 38.68 -14.21
C GLY A 17 25.97 37.33 -13.58
N GLY A 18 24.79 36.78 -13.83
CA GLY A 18 24.50 35.37 -13.57
C GLY A 18 25.31 34.51 -14.52
N CYS A 19 26.15 33.61 -13.98
CA CYS A 19 26.76 32.54 -14.75
C CYS A 19 25.64 31.54 -15.09
N ALA A 20 25.03 31.69 -16.26
CA ALA A 20 24.33 30.60 -16.91
C ALA A 20 25.41 29.70 -17.51
N GLU A 21 25.82 28.67 -16.78
CA GLU A 21 26.67 27.62 -17.32
C GLU A 21 25.79 26.78 -18.26
N GLU A 22 26.09 26.86 -19.55
CA GLU A 22 25.38 26.16 -20.62
C GLU A 22 25.60 24.66 -20.41
N ILE A 23 24.56 23.94 -19.99
CA ILE A 23 24.60 22.48 -19.86
C ILE A 23 24.79 21.93 -21.27
N PRO A 24 25.92 21.26 -21.58
CA PRO A 24 26.13 20.70 -22.90
C PRO A 24 25.05 19.64 -23.18
N PRO A 25 24.57 19.53 -24.43
CA PRO A 25 23.62 18.49 -24.80
C PRO A 25 24.23 17.12 -24.49
N PRO A 26 23.42 16.15 -24.02
CA PRO A 26 23.90 14.81 -23.70
C PRO A 26 24.55 14.19 -24.94
N ASP A 27 25.70 13.56 -24.74
CA ASP A 27 26.44 12.88 -25.79
C ASP A 27 25.63 11.67 -26.29
N ALA A 28 25.21 11.69 -27.55
CA ALA A 28 24.42 10.62 -28.14
C ALA A 28 25.21 9.30 -28.30
N ASP A 29 26.54 9.36 -28.16
CA ASP A 29 27.43 8.21 -28.19
C ASP A 29 27.79 7.70 -26.78
N GLN A 30 27.28 8.33 -25.70
CA GLN A 30 27.35 7.73 -24.37
C GLN A 30 26.45 6.49 -24.33
N PRO A 31 26.97 5.31 -23.97
CA PRO A 31 26.11 4.19 -23.62
C PRO A 31 25.15 4.68 -22.51
N PRO A 32 23.87 4.32 -22.56
CA PRO A 32 22.96 4.65 -21.46
C PRO A 32 23.63 4.22 -20.15
N PRO A 33 23.53 5.03 -19.08
CA PRO A 33 24.04 4.61 -17.78
C PRO A 33 23.50 3.21 -17.53
N ALA A 34 24.41 2.27 -17.26
CA ALA A 34 24.01 0.91 -16.97
C ALA A 34 22.90 0.98 -15.93
N ALA A 35 21.77 0.32 -16.21
CA ALA A 35 20.72 0.16 -15.21
C ALA A 35 21.42 -0.33 -13.95
N VAL A 36 21.46 0.53 -12.94
CA VAL A 36 21.83 0.08 -11.61
C VAL A 36 20.66 -0.82 -11.26
N GLU A 37 20.80 -2.12 -11.46
CA GLU A 37 20.00 -3.08 -10.72
C GLU A 37 20.18 -2.67 -9.27
N THR A 38 19.15 -2.05 -8.71
CA THR A 38 19.07 -1.87 -7.27
C THR A 38 19.12 -3.28 -6.73
N VAL A 39 20.31 -3.70 -6.29
CA VAL A 39 20.47 -4.95 -5.54
C VAL A 39 19.56 -4.76 -4.34
N VAL A 40 18.40 -5.43 -4.34
CA VAL A 40 17.55 -5.54 -3.17
C VAL A 40 18.37 -6.34 -2.17
N ALA A 41 19.11 -5.61 -1.33
CA ALA A 41 19.86 -6.19 -0.25
C ALA A 41 18.86 -6.87 0.68
N GLY A 42 18.82 -8.21 0.64
CA GLY A 42 18.03 -9.13 1.47
C GLY A 42 17.05 -8.48 2.44
N GLY A 43 16.01 -7.84 1.90
CA GLY A 43 14.98 -7.17 2.67
C GLY A 43 14.01 -8.20 3.23
N VAL A 44 13.37 -7.87 4.35
CA VAL A 44 12.15 -8.57 4.76
C VAL A 44 11.15 -8.47 3.60
N PRO A 45 10.55 -9.58 3.14
CA PRO A 45 9.55 -9.52 2.07
C PRO A 45 8.41 -8.57 2.44
N GLU A 46 7.81 -7.92 1.44
CA GLU A 46 6.66 -7.04 1.65
C GLU A 46 5.48 -7.80 2.30
N PRO A 47 4.69 -7.19 3.19
CA PRO A 47 3.59 -7.86 3.89
C PRO A 47 2.62 -8.62 2.97
N ALA A 48 2.31 -8.08 1.80
CA ALA A 48 1.45 -8.76 0.82
C ALA A 48 2.04 -10.10 0.35
N VAL A 49 3.38 -10.20 0.24
CA VAL A 49 4.10 -11.45 -0.07
C VAL A 49 4.07 -12.40 1.14
N LEU A 50 4.26 -11.87 2.35
CA LEU A 50 4.24 -12.65 3.60
C LEU A 50 2.86 -13.25 3.90
N ALA A 51 1.78 -12.61 3.46
CA ALA A 51 0.43 -13.11 3.65
C ALA A 51 0.09 -14.32 2.75
N LEU A 52 0.65 -14.39 1.53
CA LEU A 52 0.23 -15.36 0.50
C LEU A 52 0.21 -16.84 0.94
N PRO A 53 1.18 -17.35 1.73
CA PRO A 53 1.18 -18.75 2.17
C PRO A 53 -0.03 -19.13 3.03
N TYR A 54 -0.69 -18.14 3.64
CA TYR A 54 -1.82 -18.34 4.54
C TYR A 54 -3.17 -18.17 3.85
N VAL A 55 -3.19 -17.61 2.64
CA VAL A 55 -4.42 -17.33 1.90
C VAL A 55 -4.82 -18.57 1.10
N PRO A 56 -5.99 -19.17 1.34
CA PRO A 56 -6.48 -20.32 0.57
C PRO A 56 -6.53 -20.01 -0.93
N ALA A 57 -6.21 -21.01 -1.77
CA ALA A 57 -6.18 -20.84 -3.22
C ALA A 57 -7.53 -20.39 -3.84
N ASP A 58 -8.64 -20.73 -3.18
CA ASP A 58 -10.01 -20.40 -3.58
C ASP A 58 -10.56 -19.10 -2.96
N ALA A 59 -9.75 -18.38 -2.19
CA ALA A 59 -10.11 -17.03 -1.77
C ALA A 59 -10.41 -16.15 -3.00
N ALA A 60 -11.34 -15.22 -2.85
CA ALA A 60 -11.67 -14.29 -3.94
C ALA A 60 -10.86 -13.00 -3.82
N ARG A 61 -10.51 -12.61 -2.59
CA ARG A 61 -9.89 -11.33 -2.29
C ARG A 61 -8.99 -11.41 -1.06
N LEU A 62 -7.93 -10.61 -1.11
CA LEU A 62 -6.98 -10.36 -0.04
C LEU A 62 -6.80 -8.85 0.11
N GLU A 63 -6.90 -8.35 1.34
CA GLU A 63 -6.61 -6.96 1.69
C GLU A 63 -5.50 -6.94 2.72
N VAL A 64 -4.44 -6.18 2.48
CA VAL A 64 -3.26 -6.11 3.37
C VAL A 64 -2.95 -4.66 3.70
N THR A 65 -2.67 -4.37 4.97
CA THR A 65 -2.15 -3.08 5.45
C THR A 65 -0.81 -3.29 6.15
N ASP A 66 0.19 -2.49 5.80
CA ASP A 66 1.50 -2.41 6.45
C ASP A 66 1.50 -1.24 7.43
N PHE A 67 1.20 -1.52 8.71
CA PHE A 67 1.14 -0.49 9.76
C PHE A 67 2.50 0.15 10.05
N ALA A 68 3.60 -0.60 9.89
CA ALA A 68 4.94 -0.06 10.05
C ALA A 68 5.21 1.03 9.00
N ARG A 69 4.79 0.82 7.76
CA ARG A 69 4.93 1.82 6.70
C ARG A 69 3.90 2.96 6.81
N VAL A 70 2.69 2.69 7.30
CA VAL A 70 1.74 3.73 7.68
C VAL A 70 2.36 4.65 8.73
N ALA A 71 3.04 4.12 9.74
CA ALA A 71 3.76 4.91 10.75
C ALA A 71 4.82 5.81 10.12
N VAL A 72 5.64 5.28 9.21
CA VAL A 72 6.64 6.06 8.45
C VAL A 72 5.97 7.20 7.67
N GLN A 73 4.87 6.93 6.96
CA GLN A 73 4.13 7.96 6.21
C GLN A 73 3.57 9.05 7.14
N LEU A 74 3.07 8.67 8.31
CA LEU A 74 2.50 9.60 9.29
C LEU A 74 3.55 10.32 10.16
N GLY A 75 4.83 9.98 10.01
CA GLY A 75 5.93 10.51 10.81
C GLY A 75 5.90 10.05 12.26
N VAL A 76 5.38 8.85 12.51
CA VAL A 76 5.36 8.19 13.83
C VAL A 76 6.48 7.15 13.84
N GLU A 77 7.35 7.21 14.84
CA GLU A 77 8.48 6.28 15.00
C GLU A 77 8.01 5.07 15.80
N ASP A 78 8.11 3.88 15.21
CA ASP A 78 7.90 2.56 15.82
C ASP A 78 6.79 2.52 16.88
N PRO A 79 5.51 2.70 16.51
CA PRO A 79 4.41 2.64 17.47
C PRO A 79 4.38 1.25 18.14
N THR A 80 4.17 1.21 19.46
CA THR A 80 4.08 -0.03 20.24
C THR A 80 3.05 0.05 21.35
N SER A 81 2.70 -1.09 21.95
CA SER A 81 1.80 -1.11 23.12
C SER A 81 2.39 -0.52 24.38
N GLN A 82 3.70 -0.21 24.39
CA GLN A 82 4.34 0.48 25.51
C GLN A 82 4.16 2.00 25.44
N ASP A 83 3.69 2.53 24.31
CA ASP A 83 3.42 3.94 24.15
C ASP A 83 2.21 4.39 24.98
N PRO A 84 2.14 5.68 25.36
CA PRO A 84 0.97 6.23 26.02
C PRO A 84 -0.31 5.97 25.23
N ALA A 85 -1.39 5.57 25.92
CA ALA A 85 -2.67 5.25 25.27
C ALA A 85 -3.22 6.38 24.38
N ALA A 86 -2.93 7.64 24.72
CA ALA A 86 -3.33 8.79 23.91
C ALA A 86 -2.60 8.86 22.57
N ASP A 87 -1.33 8.43 22.52
CA ASP A 87 -0.49 8.43 21.33
C ASP A 87 -0.89 7.29 20.40
N ARG A 88 -1.14 6.09 20.96
CA ARG A 88 -1.70 4.95 20.20
C ARG A 88 -3.04 5.29 19.56
N ALA A 89 -3.98 5.83 20.35
CA ALA A 89 -5.27 6.27 19.85
C ALA A 89 -5.15 7.40 18.81
N ALA A 90 -4.10 8.24 18.88
CA ALA A 90 -3.84 9.25 17.87
C ALA A 90 -3.33 8.62 16.57
N PHE A 91 -2.42 7.66 16.65
CA PHE A 91 -1.93 6.90 15.49
C PHE A 91 -3.07 6.17 14.78
N GLU A 92 -3.93 5.47 15.53
CA GLU A 92 -5.12 4.77 15.00
C GLU A 92 -6.04 5.73 14.23
N ARG A 93 -6.43 6.84 14.85
CA ARG A 93 -7.30 7.84 14.19
C ARG A 93 -6.68 8.41 12.92
N ARG A 94 -5.37 8.69 12.94
CA ARG A 94 -4.65 9.24 11.78
C ARG A 94 -4.50 8.21 10.66
N THR A 95 -4.38 6.92 11.00
CA THR A 95 -4.33 5.84 10.01
C THR A 95 -5.57 5.85 9.12
N THR A 96 -6.76 5.79 9.71
CA THR A 96 -8.02 5.82 8.95
C THR A 96 -8.29 7.19 8.29
N ALA A 97 -7.87 8.30 8.92
CA ALA A 97 -8.21 9.64 8.44
C ALA A 97 -7.26 10.24 7.40
N GLU A 98 -6.02 9.78 7.31
CA GLU A 98 -4.97 10.42 6.49
C GLU A 98 -4.33 9.45 5.47
N THR A 99 -4.66 8.15 5.51
CA THR A 99 -3.99 7.14 4.69
C THR A 99 -4.96 6.27 3.90
N ALA A 100 -4.44 5.50 2.95
CA ALA A 100 -5.19 4.50 2.21
C ALA A 100 -5.07 3.10 2.86
N ALA A 101 -5.12 3.01 4.19
CA ALA A 101 -5.15 1.72 4.87
C ALA A 101 -6.42 0.95 4.50
N LEU A 102 -6.31 -0.36 4.30
CA LEU A 102 -7.46 -1.22 3.97
C LEU A 102 -8.05 -1.90 5.21
N THR A 103 -7.34 -1.83 6.34
CA THR A 103 -7.73 -2.43 7.61
C THR A 103 -7.56 -1.40 8.71
N ASP A 104 -8.53 -1.32 9.61
CA ASP A 104 -8.50 -0.37 10.74
C ASP A 104 -7.75 -0.89 11.97
N GLY A 105 -7.54 -2.21 12.06
CA GLY A 105 -6.81 -2.87 13.14
C GLY A 105 -7.67 -3.89 13.90
N THR A 106 -7.40 -5.17 13.66
CA THR A 106 -8.17 -6.30 14.18
C THR A 106 -8.22 -6.34 15.70
N LEU A 107 -7.14 -5.98 16.39
CA LEU A 107 -7.04 -6.09 17.86
C LEU A 107 -7.61 -4.89 18.61
N LEU A 108 -7.97 -3.79 17.94
CA LEU A 108 -8.50 -2.58 18.58
C LEU A 108 -9.64 -2.84 19.59
N PRO A 109 -10.64 -3.70 19.31
CA PRO A 109 -11.74 -3.94 20.24
C PRO A 109 -11.30 -4.58 21.57
N VAL A 110 -10.13 -5.20 21.62
CA VAL A 110 -9.58 -5.90 22.79
C VAL A 110 -8.21 -5.37 23.23
N ASP A 111 -7.71 -4.30 22.61
CA ASP A 111 -6.36 -3.75 22.82
C ASP A 111 -6.03 -3.56 24.30
N GLU A 112 -6.90 -2.84 25.02
CA GLU A 112 -6.67 -2.55 26.44
C GLU A 112 -6.51 -3.82 27.28
N GLN A 113 -7.30 -4.86 27.00
CA GLN A 113 -7.21 -6.13 27.71
C GLN A 113 -5.94 -6.91 27.34
N LEU A 114 -5.53 -6.86 26.07
CA LEU A 114 -4.30 -7.49 25.61
C LEU A 114 -3.08 -6.83 26.27
N VAL A 115 -3.03 -5.50 26.26
CA VAL A 115 -1.91 -4.73 26.84
C VAL A 115 -1.80 -5.01 28.34
N GLN A 116 -2.93 -4.99 29.07
CA GLN A 116 -2.92 -5.22 30.52
C GLN A 116 -2.55 -6.64 30.93
N ARG A 117 -2.92 -7.66 30.13
CA ARG A 117 -2.77 -9.08 30.53
C ARG A 117 -1.57 -9.78 29.89
N PHE A 118 -1.15 -9.32 28.72
CA PHE A 118 -0.12 -9.98 27.91
C PHE A 118 0.98 -9.02 27.46
N GLY A 119 0.83 -7.70 27.62
CA GLY A 119 1.88 -6.73 27.35
C GLY A 119 2.03 -6.32 25.88
N PHE A 120 1.10 -6.75 25.02
CA PHE A 120 1.04 -6.39 23.60
C PHE A 120 -0.40 -6.04 23.19
N GLY A 121 -0.62 -5.49 22.00
CA GLY A 121 -1.89 -4.96 21.52
C GLY A 121 -1.83 -4.64 20.02
N GLN A 122 -2.77 -3.83 19.53
CA GLN A 122 -2.84 -3.45 18.11
C GLN A 122 -1.57 -2.73 17.66
N ALA A 123 -0.97 -1.90 18.52
CA ALA A 123 0.22 -1.15 18.15
C ALA A 123 1.44 -2.04 17.88
N ASP A 124 1.47 -3.29 18.35
CA ASP A 124 2.55 -4.24 18.02
C ASP A 124 2.25 -5.09 16.77
N VAL A 125 1.12 -4.85 16.10
CA VAL A 125 0.81 -5.45 14.79
C VAL A 125 1.51 -4.62 13.72
N THR A 126 2.53 -5.21 13.09
CA THR A 126 3.32 -4.56 12.03
C THR A 126 2.62 -4.57 10.68
N TRP A 127 1.81 -5.60 10.41
CA TRP A 127 0.95 -5.69 9.24
C TRP A 127 -0.23 -6.61 9.50
N GLU A 128 -1.29 -6.43 8.72
CA GLU A 128 -2.56 -7.14 8.87
C GLU A 128 -3.10 -7.51 7.49
N ALA A 129 -3.66 -8.71 7.37
CA ALA A 129 -4.24 -9.21 6.14
C ALA A 129 -5.63 -9.82 6.39
N HIS A 130 -6.62 -9.43 5.61
CA HIS A 130 -7.99 -9.96 5.64
C HIS A 130 -8.28 -10.71 4.35
N VAL A 131 -8.93 -11.86 4.48
CA VAL A 131 -9.26 -12.74 3.35
C VAL A 131 -10.77 -12.83 3.22
N PHE A 132 -11.26 -12.75 1.99
CA PHE A 132 -12.70 -12.77 1.71
C PHE A 132 -13.05 -13.81 0.65
N ALA A 133 -14.22 -14.42 0.84
CA ALA A 133 -14.88 -15.27 -0.14
C ALA A 133 -15.52 -14.43 -1.26
N GLU A 134 -16.02 -15.12 -2.30
CA GLU A 134 -16.64 -14.50 -3.47
C GLU A 134 -17.88 -13.67 -3.12
N ASP A 135 -18.64 -14.07 -2.10
CA ASP A 135 -19.82 -13.34 -1.61
C ASP A 135 -19.49 -12.10 -0.77
N GLY A 136 -18.20 -11.79 -0.60
CA GLY A 136 -17.70 -10.68 0.21
C GLY A 136 -17.62 -10.96 1.70
N THR A 137 -17.96 -12.18 2.16
CA THR A 137 -17.81 -12.58 3.56
C THR A 137 -16.33 -12.74 3.90
N GLU A 138 -15.90 -12.12 5.00
CA GLU A 138 -14.55 -12.35 5.54
C GLU A 138 -14.45 -13.78 6.06
N THR A 139 -13.46 -14.52 5.58
CA THR A 139 -13.20 -15.92 5.97
C THR A 139 -12.17 -16.04 7.07
N GLY A 140 -11.34 -15.02 7.26
CA GLY A 140 -10.30 -15.00 8.27
C GLY A 140 -9.24 -13.93 8.04
N PHE A 141 -8.25 -13.89 8.93
CA PHE A 141 -7.19 -12.90 8.91
C PHE A 141 -5.82 -13.47 9.29
N VAL A 142 -4.78 -12.71 8.97
CA VAL A 142 -3.40 -12.93 9.41
C VAL A 142 -2.86 -11.64 10.02
N LEU A 143 -2.28 -11.72 11.21
CA LEU A 143 -1.61 -10.59 11.88
C LEU A 143 -0.12 -10.86 11.94
N GLY A 144 0.68 -9.97 11.35
CA GLY A 144 2.12 -9.93 11.52
C GLY A 144 2.50 -9.17 12.79
N ILE A 145 3.05 -9.87 13.77
CA ILE A 145 3.40 -9.29 15.07
C ILE A 145 4.87 -8.88 15.08
N ASP A 146 5.18 -7.74 15.71
CA ASP A 146 6.55 -7.34 15.96
C ASP A 146 7.29 -8.45 16.73
N ARG A 147 8.47 -8.82 16.22
CA ARG A 147 9.31 -9.90 16.78
C ARG A 147 9.86 -9.59 18.17
N VAL A 148 9.75 -8.35 18.64
CA VAL A 148 10.06 -8.00 20.03
C VAL A 148 9.02 -8.53 21.01
N VAL A 149 7.80 -8.85 20.54
CA VAL A 149 6.75 -9.44 21.38
C VAL A 149 7.09 -10.89 21.71
N ASP A 150 6.96 -11.26 22.98
CA ASP A 150 7.22 -12.61 23.48
C ASP A 150 6.25 -13.64 22.85
N PRO A 151 6.74 -14.66 22.11
CA PRO A 151 5.89 -15.70 21.53
C PRO A 151 5.06 -16.48 22.56
N GLU A 152 5.52 -16.60 23.80
CA GLU A 152 4.73 -17.23 24.87
C GLU A 152 3.55 -16.33 25.28
N ALA A 153 3.71 -15.01 25.26
CA ALA A 153 2.62 -14.07 25.50
C ALA A 153 1.55 -14.14 24.40
N LEU A 154 1.95 -14.26 23.13
CA LEU A 154 1.05 -14.47 22.00
C LEU A 154 0.24 -15.76 22.14
N THR A 155 0.93 -16.87 22.45
CA THR A 155 0.30 -18.17 22.65
C THR A 155 -0.74 -18.11 23.77
N ARG A 156 -0.40 -17.53 24.93
CA ARG A 156 -1.34 -17.37 26.05
C ARG A 156 -2.54 -16.47 25.72
N ALA A 157 -2.35 -15.44 24.89
CA ALA A 157 -3.44 -14.56 24.48
C ALA A 157 -4.44 -15.26 23.54
N VAL A 158 -3.93 -16.04 22.59
CA VAL A 158 -4.75 -16.89 21.70
C VAL A 158 -5.48 -17.98 22.49
N GLU A 159 -4.80 -18.67 23.42
CA GLU A 159 -5.44 -19.66 24.31
C GLU A 159 -6.52 -19.05 25.20
N ALA A 160 -6.37 -17.79 25.59
CA ALA A 160 -7.38 -17.05 26.35
C ALA A 160 -8.62 -16.69 25.50
N GLY A 161 -8.55 -16.82 24.17
CA GLY A 161 -9.67 -16.65 23.25
C GLY A 161 -10.31 -15.26 23.31
N LEU A 162 -9.51 -14.21 23.46
CA LEU A 162 -10.02 -12.84 23.59
C LEU A 162 -10.47 -12.28 22.24
N GLY A 163 -11.78 -12.06 22.11
CA GLY A 163 -12.37 -11.38 20.96
C GLY A 163 -11.97 -12.03 19.63
N PRO A 164 -11.36 -11.28 18.68
CA PRO A 164 -10.92 -11.82 17.39
C PRO A 164 -9.93 -12.98 17.47
N LEU A 165 -9.19 -13.13 18.58
CA LEU A 165 -8.23 -14.22 18.76
C LEU A 165 -8.87 -15.58 19.07
N ALA A 166 -10.19 -15.63 19.28
CA ALA A 166 -10.89 -16.88 19.58
C ALA A 166 -10.77 -17.88 18.42
N GLY A 167 -10.11 -19.01 18.68
CA GLY A 167 -9.88 -20.05 17.67
C GLY A 167 -8.76 -19.73 16.66
N ALA A 168 -7.99 -18.67 16.90
CA ALA A 168 -6.79 -18.40 16.14
C ALA A 168 -5.66 -19.38 16.47
N SER A 169 -4.60 -19.36 15.68
CA SER A 169 -3.37 -20.15 15.88
C SER A 169 -2.15 -19.23 15.76
N VAL A 170 -1.09 -19.53 16.52
CA VAL A 170 0.19 -18.81 16.44
C VAL A 170 1.16 -19.62 15.59
N VAL A 171 1.73 -19.00 14.55
CA VAL A 171 2.83 -19.56 13.77
C VAL A 171 4.11 -18.85 14.20
N ALA A 172 4.75 -19.41 15.23
CA ALA A 172 5.82 -18.74 15.97
C ALA A 172 7.07 -18.44 15.11
N GLU A 173 7.37 -19.30 14.13
CA GLU A 173 8.52 -19.11 13.24
C GLU A 173 8.42 -17.82 12.41
N ASP A 174 7.21 -17.47 12.00
CA ASP A 174 6.92 -16.29 11.18
C ASP A 174 6.47 -15.10 12.03
N SER A 175 6.25 -15.30 13.34
CA SER A 175 5.68 -14.31 14.26
C SER A 175 4.30 -13.82 13.79
N VAL A 176 3.45 -14.75 13.34
CA VAL A 176 2.10 -14.42 12.89
C VAL A 176 1.01 -15.11 13.70
N ILE A 177 -0.15 -14.47 13.75
CA ILE A 177 -1.42 -15.06 14.23
C ILE A 177 -2.32 -15.28 13.02
N VAL A 178 -2.88 -16.47 12.88
CA VAL A 178 -3.79 -16.84 11.79
C VAL A 178 -5.14 -17.25 12.36
N GLN A 179 -6.23 -16.73 11.82
CA GLN A 179 -7.59 -17.07 12.25
C GLN A 179 -8.44 -17.41 11.03
N GLY A 180 -9.18 -18.52 11.10
CA GLY A 180 -10.21 -18.87 10.11
C GLY A 180 -9.70 -19.39 8.75
N LEU A 181 -8.39 -19.37 8.50
CA LEU A 181 -7.80 -19.75 7.21
C LEU A 181 -7.26 -21.19 7.22
N ASP A 182 -7.50 -21.91 6.12
CA ASP A 182 -6.94 -23.24 5.83
C ASP A 182 -6.37 -23.28 4.41
N ALA A 183 -5.04 -23.20 4.31
CA ALA A 183 -4.31 -23.25 3.04
C ALA A 183 -3.80 -24.67 2.70
N SER A 184 -4.27 -25.72 3.38
CA SER A 184 -3.80 -27.10 3.15
C SER A 184 -4.16 -27.65 1.76
N GLY A 185 -5.18 -27.08 1.12
CA GLY A 185 -5.57 -27.37 -0.26
C GLY A 185 -4.76 -26.63 -1.34
N GLY A 186 -3.80 -25.81 -0.93
CA GLY A 186 -3.07 -24.86 -1.78
C GLY A 186 -3.29 -23.43 -1.33
N SER A 187 -2.33 -22.57 -1.65
CA SER A 187 -2.30 -21.18 -1.24
C SER A 187 -2.12 -20.24 -2.42
N TYR A 188 -2.33 -18.95 -2.19
CA TYR A 188 -1.94 -17.92 -3.16
C TYR A 188 -0.44 -17.91 -3.47
N ALA A 189 0.42 -18.39 -2.55
CA ALA A 189 1.85 -18.47 -2.79
C ALA A 189 2.22 -19.50 -3.88
N ASP A 190 1.33 -20.45 -4.17
CA ASP A 190 1.52 -21.47 -5.20
C ASP A 190 1.14 -20.98 -6.61
N ASP A 191 0.48 -19.82 -6.72
CA ASP A 191 0.02 -19.23 -7.98
C ASP A 191 1.00 -18.16 -8.48
N PRO A 192 1.79 -18.43 -9.54
CA PRO A 192 2.79 -17.48 -10.03
C PRO A 192 2.16 -16.20 -10.59
N ALA A 193 0.90 -16.24 -11.05
CA ALA A 193 0.21 -15.04 -11.52
C ALA A 193 -0.10 -14.10 -10.35
N VAL A 194 -0.49 -14.65 -9.19
CA VAL A 194 -0.70 -13.87 -7.95
C VAL A 194 0.61 -13.32 -7.42
N VAL A 195 1.65 -14.15 -7.33
CA VAL A 195 2.97 -13.76 -6.80
C VAL A 195 3.57 -12.61 -7.62
N ALA A 196 3.38 -12.60 -8.94
CA ALA A 196 3.90 -11.56 -9.83
C ALA A 196 3.26 -10.17 -9.64
N LEU A 197 2.09 -10.09 -9.00
CA LEU A 197 1.37 -8.83 -8.78
C LEU A 197 1.75 -8.11 -7.48
N VAL A 198 2.46 -8.79 -6.58
CA VAL A 198 2.83 -8.27 -5.26
C VAL A 198 4.34 -8.10 -5.12
N GLY A 199 4.77 -7.53 -3.98
CA GLY A 199 6.21 -7.32 -3.68
C GLY A 199 6.70 -5.92 -3.99
N ALA A 200 5.87 -5.06 -4.57
CA ALA A 200 6.12 -3.63 -4.60
C ALA A 200 5.91 -3.04 -3.19
N PRO A 201 6.79 -2.14 -2.74
CA PRO A 201 6.65 -1.44 -1.47
C PRO A 201 5.33 -0.65 -1.36
N ALA A 202 4.42 -0.99 -0.43
CA ALA A 202 3.10 -0.33 -0.31
C ALA A 202 2.61 -0.23 1.15
N ILE A 203 1.87 0.84 1.49
CA ILE A 203 1.19 0.94 2.81
C ILE A 203 -0.01 -0.01 2.91
N SER A 204 -0.58 -0.35 1.76
CA SER A 204 -1.65 -1.34 1.66
C SER A 204 -1.69 -1.92 0.25
N THR A 205 -2.14 -3.16 0.16
CA THR A 205 -2.29 -3.90 -1.10
C THR A 205 -3.62 -4.64 -1.07
N TYR A 206 -4.45 -4.36 -2.06
CA TYR A 206 -5.65 -5.10 -2.39
C TYR A 206 -5.33 -6.06 -3.51
N LEU A 207 -5.80 -7.30 -3.44
CA LEU A 207 -5.70 -8.29 -4.51
C LEU A 207 -7.05 -8.99 -4.67
N ALA A 208 -7.53 -9.12 -5.90
CA ALA A 208 -8.75 -9.87 -6.19
C ALA A 208 -8.60 -10.73 -7.43
N ARG A 209 -9.32 -11.85 -7.42
CA ARG A 209 -9.51 -12.72 -8.57
C ARG A 209 -10.76 -12.30 -9.36
N GLY A 210 -10.69 -12.49 -10.67
CA GLY A 210 -11.81 -12.19 -11.56
C GLY A 210 -12.02 -10.70 -11.80
N CYS A 211 -12.99 -10.43 -12.66
CA CYS A 211 -13.46 -9.10 -13.00
C CYS A 211 -14.46 -8.54 -11.99
N LEU A 212 -14.64 -7.24 -12.05
CA LEU A 212 -15.72 -6.53 -11.36
C LEU A 212 -16.87 -6.21 -12.32
N ASP A 213 -18.08 -6.04 -11.77
CA ASP A 213 -19.27 -5.65 -12.53
C ASP A 213 -19.11 -4.22 -13.06
N PRO A 214 -19.32 -3.97 -14.38
CA PRO A 214 -19.12 -2.66 -14.98
C PRO A 214 -20.08 -1.56 -14.51
N ASP A 215 -21.14 -1.87 -13.76
CA ASP A 215 -22.15 -0.91 -13.29
C ASP A 215 -22.70 -0.02 -14.42
N GLY A 216 -22.90 -0.62 -15.61
CA GLY A 216 -23.39 0.07 -16.81
C GLY A 216 -22.36 0.88 -17.59
N ALA A 217 -21.07 0.81 -17.25
CA ALA A 217 -19.99 1.34 -18.07
C ALA A 217 -19.87 0.61 -19.42
N ASP A 218 -19.39 1.31 -20.45
CA ASP A 218 -19.02 0.67 -21.72
C ASP A 218 -17.64 0.05 -21.57
N VAL A 219 -17.62 -1.28 -21.52
CA VAL A 219 -16.42 -2.12 -21.36
C VAL A 219 -16.08 -2.90 -22.61
N SER A 220 -16.69 -2.52 -23.74
CA SER A 220 -16.43 -3.14 -25.03
C SER A 220 -14.93 -3.10 -25.35
N GLY A 221 -14.31 -4.28 -25.45
CA GLY A 221 -12.88 -4.39 -25.76
C GLY A 221 -11.94 -4.49 -24.56
N LEU A 222 -12.48 -4.52 -23.33
CA LEU A 222 -11.68 -4.84 -22.13
C LEU A 222 -11.49 -6.37 -22.01
N ASP A 223 -10.25 -6.80 -21.87
CA ASP A 223 -9.90 -8.22 -21.74
C ASP A 223 -10.29 -8.77 -20.35
N ASP A 224 -10.51 -10.08 -20.24
CA ASP A 224 -10.79 -10.73 -18.95
C ASP A 224 -9.60 -10.59 -17.96
N LEU A 225 -9.90 -10.57 -16.66
CA LEU A 225 -8.94 -10.49 -15.56
C LEU A 225 -8.99 -11.75 -14.71
N GLN A 226 -7.92 -12.55 -14.74
CA GLN A 226 -7.80 -13.69 -13.83
C GLN A 226 -7.51 -13.24 -12.40
N VAL A 227 -6.60 -12.27 -12.26
CA VAL A 227 -6.22 -11.66 -10.99
C VAL A 227 -5.67 -10.25 -11.24
N TRP A 228 -5.90 -9.35 -10.30
CA TRP A 228 -5.37 -8.00 -10.31
C TRP A 228 -5.10 -7.51 -8.89
N ALA A 229 -4.25 -6.49 -8.77
CA ALA A 229 -3.93 -5.85 -7.51
C ALA A 229 -4.03 -4.32 -7.59
N MET A 230 -4.33 -3.69 -6.46
CA MET A 230 -4.19 -2.25 -6.26
C MET A 230 -3.31 -2.01 -5.04
N SER A 231 -2.17 -1.34 -5.24
CA SER A 231 -1.24 -1.00 -4.16
C SER A 231 -1.20 0.51 -3.93
N PHE A 232 -1.16 0.94 -2.67
CA PHE A 232 -1.07 2.35 -2.29
C PHE A 232 0.29 2.68 -1.68
N GLN A 233 0.93 3.75 -2.13
CA GLN A 233 2.24 4.16 -1.63
C GLN A 233 2.44 5.68 -1.78
N GLY A 234 2.67 6.40 -0.68
CA GLY A 234 3.23 7.77 -0.73
C GLY A 234 2.43 8.76 -1.57
N GLY A 235 1.09 8.66 -1.54
CA GLY A 235 0.19 9.51 -2.35
C GLY A 235 -0.02 9.02 -3.79
N LEU A 236 0.44 7.82 -4.12
CA LEU A 236 0.18 7.14 -5.39
C LEU A 236 -0.65 5.88 -5.15
N ALA A 237 -1.45 5.51 -6.15
CA ALA A 237 -2.01 4.18 -6.28
C ALA A 237 -1.53 3.54 -7.58
N THR A 238 -1.34 2.23 -7.59
CA THR A 238 -0.97 1.47 -8.79
C THR A 238 -1.87 0.26 -8.91
N ALA A 239 -2.65 0.22 -9.99
CA ALA A 239 -3.32 -0.99 -10.43
C ALA A 239 -2.34 -1.85 -11.23
N THR A 240 -2.20 -3.13 -10.89
CA THR A 240 -1.40 -4.10 -11.63
C THR A 240 -2.33 -5.20 -12.14
N LEU A 241 -2.47 -5.32 -13.45
CA LEU A 241 -3.44 -6.17 -14.14
C LEU A 241 -2.79 -7.33 -14.90
N GLY A 242 -1.48 -7.55 -14.72
CA GLY A 242 -0.67 -8.52 -15.47
C GLY A 242 -0.05 -7.92 -16.74
N PRO A 243 1.11 -8.43 -17.19
CA PRO A 243 1.90 -7.82 -18.26
C PRO A 243 1.24 -7.91 -19.65
N ASP A 244 1.79 -7.14 -20.60
CA ASP A 244 1.44 -7.19 -22.04
C ASP A 244 -0.04 -6.91 -22.34
N ARG A 245 -0.60 -5.88 -21.71
CA ARG A 245 -2.03 -5.53 -21.78
C ARG A 245 -2.31 -4.39 -22.75
N ALA A 246 -2.95 -4.71 -23.88
CA ALA A 246 -3.27 -3.71 -24.90
C ALA A 246 -4.45 -2.80 -24.51
N ASP A 247 -5.33 -3.27 -23.62
CA ASP A 247 -6.56 -2.62 -23.17
C ASP A 247 -6.36 -1.60 -22.02
N LEU A 248 -5.12 -1.36 -21.55
CA LEU A 248 -4.90 -0.47 -20.39
C LEU A 248 -5.30 0.98 -20.63
N PHE A 249 -5.16 1.49 -21.86
CA PHE A 249 -5.60 2.85 -22.17
C PHE A 249 -7.13 2.95 -22.12
N ASP A 250 -7.85 1.95 -22.63
CA ASP A 250 -9.31 1.90 -22.57
C ASP A 250 -9.79 1.76 -21.11
N ARG A 251 -9.12 0.94 -20.29
CA ARG A 251 -9.38 0.85 -18.84
C ARG A 251 -9.19 2.17 -18.12
N LEU A 252 -8.14 2.91 -18.48
CA LEU A 252 -7.88 4.23 -17.93
C LEU A 252 -9.00 5.20 -18.32
N GLU A 253 -9.45 5.20 -19.57
CA GLU A 253 -10.58 6.03 -20.02
C GLU A 253 -11.88 5.71 -19.26
N VAL A 254 -12.18 4.43 -19.04
CA VAL A 254 -13.33 3.99 -18.23
C VAL A 254 -13.22 4.49 -16.79
N ALA A 255 -12.03 4.41 -16.20
CA ALA A 255 -11.79 4.90 -14.83
C ALA A 255 -11.91 6.42 -14.72
N GLU A 256 -11.39 7.18 -15.68
CA GLU A 256 -11.49 8.64 -15.71
C GLU A 256 -12.92 9.12 -15.97
N ALA A 257 -13.74 8.33 -16.67
CA ALA A 257 -15.17 8.60 -16.86
C ALA A 257 -15.99 8.38 -15.58
N SER A 258 -15.53 7.52 -14.67
CA SER A 258 -16.20 7.30 -13.38
C SER A 258 -16.02 8.49 -12.45
N THR A 259 -17.13 9.16 -12.12
CA THR A 259 -17.11 10.34 -11.25
C THR A 259 -16.75 10.01 -9.80
N SER A 260 -17.09 8.81 -9.29
CA SER A 260 -16.69 8.39 -7.94
C SER A 260 -15.18 8.17 -7.89
N PHE A 261 -14.65 7.41 -8.85
CA PHE A 261 -13.23 7.09 -8.94
C PHE A 261 -12.36 8.33 -9.18
N ALA A 262 -12.71 9.17 -10.16
CA ALA A 262 -11.92 10.36 -10.52
C ALA A 262 -11.83 11.45 -9.43
N ARG A 263 -12.61 11.34 -8.34
CA ARG A 263 -12.48 12.24 -7.17
C ARG A 263 -11.31 11.89 -6.27
N SER A 264 -10.94 10.62 -6.22
CA SER A 264 -9.89 10.10 -5.32
C SER A 264 -8.62 9.71 -6.08
N PHE A 265 -8.76 9.40 -7.38
CA PHE A 265 -7.68 9.01 -8.28
C PHE A 265 -7.58 10.01 -9.44
N THR A 266 -6.42 10.63 -9.61
CA THR A 266 -6.19 11.64 -10.66
C THR A 266 -4.90 11.37 -11.43
N ASP A 267 -4.74 12.04 -12.58
CA ASP A 267 -3.53 12.00 -13.41
C ASP A 267 -3.07 10.57 -13.75
N GLY A 268 -3.99 9.74 -14.24
CA GLY A 268 -3.73 8.33 -14.52
C GLY A 268 -2.71 8.16 -15.65
N VAL A 269 -1.84 7.15 -15.52
CA VAL A 269 -0.84 6.80 -16.54
C VAL A 269 -0.80 5.28 -16.71
N ALA A 270 -1.11 4.81 -17.90
CA ALA A 270 -1.03 3.40 -18.28
C ALA A 270 0.34 3.03 -18.87
N ASP A 271 0.86 1.87 -18.45
CA ASP A 271 2.03 1.21 -19.02
C ASP A 271 1.64 -0.22 -19.46
N PRO A 272 1.22 -0.38 -20.74
CA PRO A 272 0.86 -1.67 -21.34
C PRO A 272 1.92 -2.76 -21.19
N SER A 273 3.21 -2.39 -21.21
CA SER A 273 4.30 -3.37 -21.19
C SER A 273 4.41 -4.08 -19.85
N THR A 274 4.07 -3.38 -18.77
CA THR A 274 4.14 -3.94 -17.41
C THR A 274 2.77 -4.24 -16.82
N GLY A 275 1.67 -3.90 -17.52
CA GLY A 275 0.34 -4.19 -17.03
C GLY A 275 -0.17 -3.22 -15.98
N ARG A 276 0.43 -2.03 -15.86
CA ARG A 276 0.22 -1.14 -14.73
C ARG A 276 -0.51 0.14 -15.12
N ILE A 277 -1.38 0.61 -14.24
CA ILE A 277 -1.96 1.96 -14.31
C ILE A 277 -1.66 2.67 -12.99
N GLY A 278 -0.88 3.74 -13.05
CA GLY A 278 -0.55 4.57 -11.88
C GLY A 278 -1.49 5.76 -11.77
N PHE A 279 -1.84 6.15 -10.55
CA PHE A 279 -2.67 7.30 -10.23
C PHE A 279 -2.05 8.12 -9.10
N ARG A 280 -2.31 9.43 -9.07
CA ARG A 280 -2.17 10.25 -7.88
C ARG A 280 -3.40 10.14 -7.00
N LEU A 281 -3.19 10.15 -5.68
CA LEU A 281 -4.26 10.19 -4.69
C LEU A 281 -4.54 11.63 -4.28
N SER A 282 -5.79 12.05 -4.47
CA SER A 282 -6.33 13.32 -3.94
C SER A 282 -6.98 13.14 -2.57
N ASP A 283 -7.53 11.96 -2.31
CA ASP A 283 -8.19 11.57 -1.05
C ASP A 283 -7.86 10.10 -0.73
N PRO A 284 -6.77 9.82 0.01
CA PRO A 284 -6.33 8.45 0.27
C PRO A 284 -7.35 7.58 1.02
N PRO A 285 -8.04 8.04 2.08
CA PRO A 285 -9.10 7.25 2.72
C PRO A 285 -10.23 6.90 1.77
N ALA A 286 -10.75 7.87 1.01
CA ALA A 286 -11.82 7.60 0.05
C ALA A 286 -11.37 6.66 -1.08
N ALA A 287 -10.09 6.70 -1.47
CA ALA A 287 -9.51 5.78 -2.44
C ALA A 287 -9.48 4.33 -1.92
N ALA A 288 -9.10 4.12 -0.66
CA ALA A 288 -9.14 2.82 -0.01
C ALA A 288 -10.58 2.29 0.10
N ASP A 289 -11.54 3.14 0.49
CA ASP A 289 -12.96 2.77 0.57
C ASP A 289 -13.52 2.30 -0.78
N LEU A 290 -13.21 3.01 -1.88
CA LEU A 290 -13.63 2.61 -3.23
C LEU A 290 -13.08 1.23 -3.60
N VAL A 291 -11.81 0.97 -3.27
CA VAL A 291 -11.17 -0.31 -3.57
C VAL A 291 -11.74 -1.45 -2.71
N ALA A 292 -11.90 -1.24 -1.41
CA ALA A 292 -12.49 -2.21 -0.48
C ALA A 292 -13.97 -2.50 -0.81
N SER A 293 -14.70 -1.51 -1.33
CA SER A 293 -16.09 -1.65 -1.79
C SER A 293 -16.23 -2.19 -3.21
N ARG A 294 -15.11 -2.47 -3.89
CA ARG A 294 -15.07 -3.00 -5.28
C ARG A 294 -15.66 -2.03 -6.32
N ASP A 295 -15.56 -0.73 -6.09
CA ASP A 295 -15.81 0.32 -7.11
C ASP A 295 -14.46 0.71 -7.77
N VAL A 296 -13.95 -0.19 -8.61
CA VAL A 296 -12.63 -0.07 -9.25
C VAL A 296 -12.76 -0.27 -10.76
N PRO A 297 -13.06 0.78 -11.54
CA PRO A 297 -13.40 0.63 -12.95
C PRO A 297 -12.29 0.08 -13.84
N VAL A 298 -11.02 0.27 -13.45
CA VAL A 298 -9.89 -0.36 -14.15
C VAL A 298 -9.92 -1.89 -14.08
N ALA A 299 -10.76 -2.49 -13.23
CA ALA A 299 -10.95 -3.94 -13.09
C ALA A 299 -12.27 -4.46 -13.70
N TYR A 300 -13.00 -3.63 -14.45
CA TYR A 300 -14.18 -4.08 -15.20
C TYR A 300 -13.78 -4.91 -16.43
N CYS A 301 -14.68 -5.78 -16.87
CA CYS A 301 -14.55 -6.61 -18.08
C CYS A 301 -15.91 -6.74 -18.76
N ASP A 302 -15.89 -7.17 -20.03
CA ASP A 302 -17.09 -7.47 -20.85
C ASP A 302 -17.79 -8.78 -20.45
#